data_AF-A0A5C4RN02-F1
#
_entry.id   AF-A0A5C4RN02-F1
#
_cell.length_a   1.000
_cell.length_b   1.000
_cell.length_c   1.000
_cell.angle_alpha   90.00
_cell.angle_beta   90.00
_cell.angle_gamma   90.00
#
_symmetry.space_group_name_H-M   'P 1'
#
loop_
_entity.id
_entity.type
_entity.pdbx_description
1 polymer ?
#
loop_
_entity_poly.entity_id
_entity_poly.type
_entity_poly.pdbx_seq_one_letter_code
_entity_poly.pdbx_strand_id
1 'polypeptide(L)'
;MEIRPYHENPQLFWDDLKDVSLDKLRGSKSSKLDELVELILNKKIKIESGSDVITNDKELLKKLIAYFLPADAVVEGGHLDSQITNGIDNLKSFLNSPTLKTDWTLKDFLAAVHFNLTPDRLDDDVIDIFVSVMSGHDKKRRDLRDELAALTAELKIYSVIQSEINAKLAANGELKINDSSSFNLLDYKKYGFSDQAAFEKSAEYKLLAEIIVKSDYEKYGFSDQATFEKSDKYKQLIEEIEKSYKNQQMLPNWIKDEFKPVSIKAFLASPNKQSGAMTGLSDSYKYDKDNNRLANFSTSVNDRVNPLNNTVQEKTTRLNEASSRYNAAIEALNRFIQKYDSIMRNILGAI
;
A
#
# COMPACT_ATOMS: atom_id res chain seq x y z
N MET A 1 13.37 7.40 31.18
CA MET A 1 12.31 6.75 30.40
C MET A 1 13.03 5.79 29.47
N GLU A 2 12.70 4.52 29.58
CA GLU A 2 13.35 3.46 28.81
C GLU A 2 12.61 3.31 27.49
N ILE A 3 13.31 3.52 26.37
CA ILE A 3 12.74 3.37 25.03
C ILE A 3 12.84 1.88 24.68
N ARG A 4 11.72 1.24 24.37
CA ARG A 4 11.73 -0.19 24.00
C ARG A 4 12.51 -0.41 22.71
N PRO A 5 13.22 -1.52 22.56
CA PRO A 5 14.02 -1.77 21.36
C PRO A 5 13.16 -1.84 20.10
N TYR A 6 13.55 -1.11 19.05
CA TYR A 6 12.81 -1.09 17.79
C TYR A 6 12.74 -2.45 17.07
N HIS A 7 13.63 -3.38 17.41
CA HIS A 7 13.69 -4.72 16.82
C HIS A 7 12.55 -5.65 17.29
N GLU A 8 11.94 -5.39 18.44
CA GLU A 8 10.78 -6.16 18.95
C GLU A 8 9.47 -5.65 18.34
N ASN A 9 9.26 -4.33 18.38
CA ASN A 9 8.10 -3.69 17.78
C ASN A 9 8.42 -2.22 17.42
N PRO A 10 8.60 -1.91 16.12
CA PRO A 10 8.91 -0.55 15.67
C PRO A 10 7.86 0.49 16.08
N GLN A 11 6.58 0.09 16.19
CA GLN A 11 5.52 1.00 16.59
C GLN A 11 5.60 1.34 18.09
N LEU A 12 5.87 0.35 18.95
CA LEU A 12 6.04 0.60 20.39
C LEU A 12 7.29 1.44 20.68
N PHE A 13 8.38 1.20 19.94
CA PHE A 13 9.55 2.07 19.95
C PHE A 13 9.17 3.51 19.55
N TRP A 14 8.40 3.66 18.48
CA TRP A 14 7.97 4.97 18.00
C TRP A 14 7.10 5.70 19.01
N ASP A 15 6.15 5.00 19.62
CA ASP A 15 5.27 5.55 20.64
C ASP A 15 6.08 6.01 21.87
N ASP A 16 7.05 5.22 22.33
CA ASP A 16 7.96 5.61 23.41
C ASP A 16 8.82 6.83 23.05
N LEU A 17 9.29 6.91 21.81
CA LEU A 17 10.17 7.98 21.35
C LEU A 17 9.44 9.33 21.28
N LYS A 18 8.14 9.33 20.93
CA LYS A 18 7.30 10.55 20.89
C LYS A 18 7.30 11.26 22.25
N ASP A 19 7.21 10.49 23.32
CA ASP A 19 7.10 10.97 24.70
C ASP A 19 8.46 11.42 25.29
N VAL A 20 9.57 11.08 24.64
CA VAL A 20 10.90 11.49 25.07
C VAL A 20 11.22 12.89 24.54
N SER A 21 11.75 13.74 25.43
CA SER A 21 12.24 15.06 25.06
C SER A 21 13.57 14.95 24.32
N LEU A 22 13.75 15.78 23.27
CA LEU A 22 14.90 15.70 22.37
C LEU A 22 16.24 15.80 23.13
N ASP A 23 16.35 16.67 24.14
CA ASP A 23 17.54 16.87 24.97
C ASP A 23 18.02 15.62 25.72
N LYS A 24 17.14 14.63 25.89
CA LYS A 24 17.46 13.35 26.53
C LYS A 24 18.01 12.31 25.55
N LEU A 25 17.99 12.58 24.25
CA LEU A 25 18.50 11.69 23.22
C LEU A 25 19.99 11.92 22.99
N ARG A 26 20.73 10.83 22.72
CA ARG A 26 22.19 10.84 22.61
C ARG A 26 22.69 11.81 21.53
N GLY A 27 22.09 11.77 20.35
CA GLY A 27 22.47 12.60 19.20
C GLY A 27 21.96 14.04 19.24
N SER A 28 21.22 14.44 20.29
CA SER A 28 20.65 15.79 20.40
C SER A 28 21.69 16.91 20.41
N LYS A 29 22.91 16.58 20.85
CA LYS A 29 24.06 17.49 20.89
C LYS A 29 24.98 17.35 19.68
N SER A 30 24.66 16.49 18.72
CA SER A 30 25.52 16.34 17.55
C SER A 30 25.34 17.52 16.59
N SER A 31 26.46 18.09 16.16
CA SER A 31 26.52 19.15 15.15
C SER A 31 25.96 18.72 13.78
N LYS A 32 25.79 17.41 13.54
CA LYS A 32 25.31 16.84 12.27
C LYS A 32 23.82 16.50 12.23
N LEU A 33 23.13 16.62 13.37
CA LEU A 33 21.72 16.25 13.47
C LEU A 33 20.83 17.04 12.51
N ASP A 34 20.93 18.37 12.52
CA ASP A 34 20.11 19.22 11.65
C ASP A 34 20.43 19.03 10.17
N GLU A 35 21.70 18.81 9.83
CA GLU A 35 22.14 18.54 8.46
C GLU A 35 21.48 17.26 7.90
N LEU A 36 21.48 16.17 8.67
CA LEU A 36 20.88 14.90 8.26
C LEU A 36 19.36 14.99 8.14
N VAL A 37 18.70 15.68 9.07
CA VAL A 37 17.24 15.91 9.02
C VAL A 37 16.87 16.69 7.75
N GLU A 38 17.60 17.77 7.45
CA GLU A 38 17.40 18.55 6.23
C GLU A 38 17.66 17.72 4.97
N LEU A 39 18.69 16.87 4.96
CA LEU A 39 18.97 15.98 3.83
C LEU A 39 17.78 15.04 3.54
N ILE A 40 17.22 14.41 4.57
CA ILE A 40 16.07 13.49 4.44
C ILE A 40 14.85 14.23 3.89
N LEU A 41 14.57 15.43 4.40
CA LEU A 41 13.45 16.27 3.95
C LEU A 41 13.64 16.75 2.50
N ASN A 42 14.85 17.20 2.14
CA ASN A 42 15.18 17.65 0.79
C ASN A 42 15.09 16.54 -0.25
N LYS A 43 15.42 15.30 0.15
CA LYS A 43 15.25 14.10 -0.69
C LYS A 43 13.79 13.65 -0.80
N LYS A 44 12.85 14.33 -0.13
CA LYS A 44 11.41 14.01 -0.10
C LYS A 44 11.16 12.57 0.33
N ILE A 45 11.97 12.08 1.26
CA ILE A 45 11.80 10.74 1.82
C ILE A 45 10.53 10.76 2.68
N LYS A 46 9.65 9.81 2.45
CA LYS A 46 8.42 9.56 3.19
C LYS A 46 8.63 8.34 4.08
N ILE A 47 8.53 8.53 5.39
CA ILE A 47 8.66 7.44 6.37
C ILE A 47 7.29 7.22 7.01
N GLU A 48 6.71 6.05 6.79
CA GLU A 48 5.36 5.70 7.25
C GLU A 48 5.41 4.76 8.47
N SER A 49 4.63 5.08 9.51
CA SER A 49 4.38 4.20 10.65
C SER A 49 2.89 4.07 10.88
N GLY A 50 2.28 2.99 10.38
CA GLY A 50 0.83 2.85 10.38
C GLY A 50 0.17 3.91 9.49
N SER A 51 -0.70 4.74 10.07
CA SER A 51 -1.34 5.88 9.41
C SER A 51 -0.51 7.17 9.44
N ASP A 52 0.56 7.21 10.24
CA ASP A 52 1.37 8.42 10.45
C ASP A 52 2.49 8.50 9.40
N VAL A 53 2.73 9.71 8.88
CA VAL A 53 3.90 10.02 8.05
C VAL A 53 4.87 10.86 8.88
N ILE A 54 5.96 10.24 9.32
CA ILE A 54 6.90 10.83 10.28
C ILE A 54 7.59 12.05 9.70
N THR A 55 7.92 12.04 8.41
CA THR A 55 8.63 13.14 7.76
C THR A 55 7.78 14.40 7.54
N ASN A 56 6.47 14.35 7.84
CA ASN A 56 5.64 15.54 7.90
C ASN A 56 5.86 16.37 9.18
N ASP A 57 6.47 15.77 10.21
CA ASP A 57 6.81 16.44 11.47
C ASP A 57 8.33 16.44 11.64
N LYS A 58 8.93 17.61 11.39
CA LYS A 58 10.38 17.81 11.47
C LYS A 58 10.92 17.53 12.89
N GLU A 59 10.14 17.82 13.93
CA GLU A 59 10.54 17.64 15.32
C GLU A 59 10.61 16.15 15.66
N LEU A 60 9.60 15.38 15.23
CA LEU A 60 9.57 13.93 15.35
C LEU A 60 10.66 13.24 14.52
N LEU A 61 10.92 13.70 13.29
CA LEU A 61 12.05 13.21 12.49
C LEU A 61 13.39 13.50 13.19
N LYS A 62 13.54 14.68 13.80
CA LYS A 62 14.74 15.05 14.55
C LYS A 62 14.96 14.14 15.75
N LYS A 63 13.92 13.78 16.50
CA LYS A 63 13.99 12.76 17.56
C LYS A 63 14.42 11.40 17.04
N LEU A 64 13.86 10.96 15.90
CA LEU A 64 14.21 9.68 15.27
C LEU A 64 15.70 9.59 14.95
N ILE A 65 16.25 10.60 14.28
CA ILE A 65 17.68 10.62 13.93
C ILE A 65 18.55 10.77 15.18
N ALA A 66 18.17 11.61 16.14
CA ALA A 66 18.90 11.81 17.38
C ALA A 66 19.00 10.55 18.25
N TYR A 67 18.09 9.59 18.11
CA TYR A 67 18.17 8.31 18.82
C TYR A 67 19.35 7.46 18.33
N PHE A 68 19.58 7.39 17.01
CA PHE A 68 20.64 6.57 16.41
C PHE A 68 21.97 7.32 16.28
N LEU A 69 21.92 8.64 16.16
CA LEU A 69 23.10 9.46 15.98
C LEU A 69 23.91 9.52 17.30
N PRO A 70 25.21 9.21 17.28
CA PRO A 70 26.08 9.44 18.42
C PRO A 70 26.24 10.95 18.69
N ALA A 71 26.53 11.32 19.94
CA ALA A 71 27.00 12.67 20.25
C ALA A 71 28.39 12.90 19.63
N ASP A 72 28.72 14.16 19.36
CA ASP A 72 30.04 14.52 18.82
C ASP A 72 31.15 14.00 19.75
N ALA A 73 32.26 13.56 19.15
CA ALA A 73 33.40 13.08 19.91
C ALA A 73 34.01 14.22 20.74
N VAL A 74 34.45 13.90 21.96
CA VAL A 74 35.14 14.87 22.82
C VAL A 74 36.52 15.26 22.27
N VAL A 75 37.13 14.37 21.49
CA VAL A 75 38.45 14.56 20.88
C VAL A 75 38.31 14.52 19.35
N GLU A 76 38.46 15.67 18.72
CA GLU A 76 38.49 15.80 17.25
C GLU A 76 39.68 15.04 16.66
N GLY A 77 39.45 14.34 15.54
CA GLY A 77 40.48 13.55 14.84
C GLY A 77 40.85 12.23 15.51
N GLY A 78 40.20 11.88 16.64
CA GLY A 78 40.38 10.59 17.30
C GLY A 78 39.67 9.43 16.59
N HIS A 79 39.94 8.20 17.02
CA HIS A 79 39.33 7.00 16.43
C HIS A 79 37.79 7.02 16.49
N LEU A 80 37.22 7.44 17.63
CA LEU A 80 35.78 7.61 17.80
C LEU A 80 35.20 8.68 16.87
N ASP A 81 35.89 9.81 16.72
CA ASP A 81 35.47 10.91 15.83
C ASP A 81 35.46 10.47 14.36
N SER A 82 36.48 9.70 13.94
CA SER A 82 36.54 9.12 12.60
C SER A 82 35.43 8.09 12.36
N GLN A 83 35.09 7.27 13.36
CA GLN A 83 33.97 6.32 13.24
C GLN A 83 32.64 7.04 13.08
N ILE A 84 32.39 8.08 13.87
CA ILE A 84 31.18 8.90 13.81
C ILE A 84 31.09 9.58 12.44
N THR A 85 32.17 10.21 11.99
CA THR A 85 32.24 10.90 10.70
C THR A 85 31.97 9.94 9.55
N ASN A 86 32.61 8.77 9.55
CA ASN A 86 32.40 7.76 8.51
C ASN A 86 30.96 7.22 8.47
N GLY A 87 30.33 6.96 9.62
CA GLY A 87 28.93 6.51 9.66
C GLY A 87 27.97 7.58 9.10
N ILE A 88 28.23 8.85 9.42
CA ILE A 88 27.46 9.97 8.89
C ILE A 88 27.64 10.10 7.37
N ASP A 89 28.88 9.97 6.88
CA ASP A 89 29.18 10.05 5.45
C ASP A 89 28.59 8.86 4.68
N ASN A 90 28.57 7.66 5.27
CA ASN A 90 27.91 6.48 4.70
C ASN A 90 26.40 6.69 4.61
N LEU A 91 25.76 7.16 5.70
CA LEU A 91 24.33 7.50 5.65
C LEU A 91 24.05 8.55 4.57
N LYS A 92 24.89 9.58 4.45
CA LYS A 92 24.76 10.58 3.38
C LYS A 92 24.92 9.97 2.00
N SER A 93 25.88 9.07 1.80
CA SER A 93 26.11 8.38 0.53
C SER A 93 24.87 7.54 0.16
N PHE A 94 24.38 6.74 1.10
CA PHE A 94 23.15 5.96 0.97
C PHE A 94 21.95 6.84 0.61
N LEU A 95 21.72 7.93 1.36
CA LEU A 95 20.64 8.89 1.13
C LEU A 95 20.80 9.67 -0.20
N ASN A 96 22.00 9.70 -0.77
CA ASN A 96 22.28 10.31 -2.07
C ASN A 96 22.28 9.32 -3.23
N SER A 97 22.09 8.02 -2.96
CA SER A 97 22.07 7.00 -4.00
C SER A 97 20.97 7.30 -5.04
N PRO A 98 21.27 7.23 -6.35
CA PRO A 98 20.30 7.48 -7.41
C PRO A 98 19.19 6.41 -7.47
N THR A 99 19.40 5.25 -6.85
CA THR A 99 18.42 4.16 -6.76
C THR A 99 17.61 4.19 -5.46
N LEU A 100 17.84 5.19 -4.59
CA LEU A 100 17.15 5.32 -3.33
C LEU A 100 15.65 5.54 -3.56
N LYS A 101 14.83 4.67 -2.97
CA LYS A 101 13.37 4.85 -2.93
C LYS A 101 13.02 6.03 -2.03
N THR A 102 11.95 6.75 -2.36
CA THR A 102 11.44 7.85 -1.52
C THR A 102 10.47 7.34 -0.45
N ASP A 103 9.79 6.22 -0.65
CA ASP A 103 8.81 5.69 0.30
C ASP A 103 9.37 4.54 1.15
N TRP A 104 9.35 4.73 2.47
CA TRP A 104 9.89 3.81 3.46
C TRP A 104 8.86 3.49 4.53
N THR A 105 8.83 2.22 4.96
CA THR A 105 8.22 1.90 6.26
C THR A 105 9.19 2.32 7.37
N LEU A 106 8.68 2.68 8.55
CA LEU A 106 9.51 3.02 9.72
C LEU A 106 10.52 1.90 9.98
N LYS A 107 10.09 0.64 9.93
CA LYS A 107 10.97 -0.51 10.16
C LYS A 107 12.15 -0.57 9.19
N ASP A 108 11.89 -0.44 7.89
CA ASP A 108 12.95 -0.51 6.88
C ASP A 108 13.92 0.68 7.02
N PHE A 109 13.39 1.86 7.35
CA PHE A 109 14.20 3.06 7.55
C PHE A 109 15.06 2.94 8.80
N LEU A 110 14.50 2.43 9.91
CA LEU A 110 15.24 2.19 11.15
C LEU A 110 16.38 1.21 10.95
N ALA A 111 16.15 0.14 10.18
CA ALA A 111 17.22 -0.79 9.82
C ALA A 111 18.32 -0.08 9.04
N ALA A 112 17.98 0.67 7.99
CA ALA A 112 18.96 1.40 7.19
C ALA A 112 19.76 2.42 8.02
N VAL A 113 19.10 3.21 8.87
CA VAL A 113 19.77 4.20 9.72
C VAL A 113 20.63 3.54 10.79
N HIS A 114 20.16 2.49 11.43
CA HIS A 114 20.93 1.76 12.43
C HIS A 114 22.25 1.26 11.83
N PHE A 115 22.22 0.57 10.68
CA PHE A 115 23.43 0.04 10.05
C PHE A 115 24.42 1.08 9.56
N ASN A 116 23.94 2.28 9.19
CA ASN A 116 24.83 3.35 8.74
C ASN A 116 25.39 4.18 9.91
N LEU A 117 24.65 4.34 11.02
CA LEU A 117 25.02 5.25 12.12
C LEU A 117 25.56 4.57 13.38
N THR A 118 25.36 3.26 13.58
CA THR A 118 25.93 2.59 14.75
C THR A 118 27.37 2.12 14.47
N PRO A 119 28.28 2.18 15.47
CA PRO A 119 29.65 1.66 15.35
C PRO A 119 29.73 0.14 15.13
N ASP A 120 28.58 -0.54 15.14
CA ASP A 120 28.44 -1.97 15.00
C ASP A 120 28.43 -2.37 13.50
N ARG A 121 29.62 -2.31 12.89
CA ARG A 121 29.85 -2.43 11.45
C ARG A 121 29.52 -3.81 10.89
N LEU A 122 28.53 -3.85 10.00
CA LEU A 122 28.47 -4.74 8.84
C LEU A 122 29.23 -4.12 7.67
N ASP A 123 29.79 -4.92 6.76
CA ASP A 123 30.38 -4.42 5.51
C ASP A 123 29.31 -3.77 4.60
N ASP A 124 29.66 -2.67 3.94
CA ASP A 124 28.75 -1.85 3.11
C ASP A 124 28.03 -2.68 2.03
N ASP A 125 28.72 -3.66 1.42
CA ASP A 125 28.19 -4.57 0.41
C ASP A 125 27.06 -5.47 0.94
N VAL A 126 27.16 -5.87 2.21
CA VAL A 126 26.20 -6.75 2.87
C VAL A 126 24.95 -5.94 3.22
N ILE A 127 25.11 -4.70 3.71
CA ILE A 127 24.02 -3.78 4.02
C ILE A 127 23.22 -3.46 2.75
N ASP A 128 23.88 -3.15 1.64
CA ASP A 128 23.23 -2.82 0.37
C ASP A 128 22.42 -3.99 -0.20
N ILE A 129 22.98 -5.20 -0.17
CA ILE A 129 22.26 -6.42 -0.59
C ILE A 129 21.05 -6.65 0.32
N PHE A 130 21.18 -6.45 1.63
CA PHE A 130 20.06 -6.65 2.56
C PHE A 130 18.95 -5.61 2.40
N VAL A 131 19.29 -4.33 2.29
CA VAL A 131 18.31 -3.26 2.04
C VAL A 131 17.61 -3.47 0.70
N SER A 132 18.34 -3.95 -0.31
CA SER A 132 17.80 -4.32 -1.62
C SER A 132 16.83 -5.50 -1.53
N VAL A 133 17.18 -6.58 -0.82
CA VAL A 133 16.32 -7.76 -0.61
C VAL A 133 15.05 -7.39 0.18
N MET A 134 15.18 -6.61 1.25
CA MET A 134 14.04 -6.15 2.05
C MET A 134 13.12 -5.25 1.23
N SER A 135 13.68 -4.29 0.49
CA SER A 135 12.91 -3.39 -0.36
C SER A 135 12.21 -4.12 -1.51
N GLY A 136 12.89 -5.09 -2.13
CA GLY A 136 12.32 -5.92 -3.19
C GLY A 136 11.18 -6.80 -2.69
N HIS A 137 11.34 -7.44 -1.53
CA HIS A 137 10.31 -8.29 -0.94
C HIS A 137 9.12 -7.48 -0.42
N ASP A 138 9.35 -6.32 0.20
CA ASP A 138 8.28 -5.44 0.66
C ASP A 138 7.47 -4.87 -0.51
N LYS A 139 8.14 -4.40 -1.58
CA LYS A 139 7.46 -3.95 -2.80
C LYS A 139 6.61 -5.08 -3.39
N LYS A 140 7.20 -6.26 -3.59
CA LYS A 140 6.48 -7.43 -4.11
C LYS A 140 5.27 -7.81 -3.25
N ARG A 141 5.39 -7.72 -1.92
CA ARG A 141 4.29 -7.96 -0.99
C ARG A 141 3.18 -6.93 -1.13
N ARG A 142 3.52 -5.64 -1.23
CA ARG A 142 2.56 -4.54 -1.43
C ARG A 142 1.83 -4.70 -2.76
N ASP A 143 2.56 -4.94 -3.84
CA ASP A 143 1.98 -5.16 -5.17
C ASP A 143 1.00 -6.35 -5.17
N LEU A 144 1.41 -7.49 -4.59
CA LEU A 144 0.54 -8.67 -4.45
C LEU A 144 -0.71 -8.41 -3.61
N ARG A 145 -0.59 -7.62 -2.54
CA ARG A 145 -1.72 -7.24 -1.67
C ARG A 145 -2.72 -6.37 -2.43
N ASP A 146 -2.24 -5.38 -3.16
CA ASP A 146 -3.08 -4.44 -3.90
C ASP A 146 -3.78 -5.16 -5.07
N GLU A 147 -3.08 -6.06 -5.77
CA GLU A 147 -3.67 -6.94 -6.78
C GLU A 147 -4.74 -7.88 -6.20
N LEU A 148 -4.47 -8.49 -5.04
CA LEU A 148 -5.42 -9.38 -4.36
C LEU A 148 -6.68 -8.61 -3.95
N ALA A 149 -6.52 -7.40 -3.40
CA ALA A 149 -7.65 -6.55 -3.04
C ALA A 149 -8.54 -6.22 -4.24
N ALA A 150 -7.94 -5.90 -5.39
CA ALA A 150 -8.68 -5.64 -6.63
C ALA A 150 -9.45 -6.89 -7.14
N LEU A 151 -8.82 -8.07 -7.14
CA LEU A 151 -9.48 -9.31 -7.54
C LEU A 151 -10.61 -9.72 -6.59
N THR A 152 -10.41 -9.58 -5.28
CA THR A 152 -11.44 -9.86 -4.27
C THR A 152 -12.62 -8.91 -4.39
N ALA A 153 -12.36 -7.63 -4.65
CA ALA A 153 -13.41 -6.65 -4.93
C ALA A 153 -14.24 -7.03 -6.16
N GLU A 154 -13.58 -7.42 -7.26
CA GLU A 154 -14.23 -7.89 -8.47
C GLU A 154 -15.11 -9.13 -8.20
N LEU A 155 -14.59 -10.13 -7.47
CA LEU A 155 -15.36 -11.31 -7.05
C LEU A 155 -16.57 -10.94 -6.20
N LYS A 156 -16.44 -9.96 -5.31
CA LYS A 156 -17.54 -9.50 -4.47
C LYS A 156 -18.64 -8.86 -5.30
N ILE A 157 -18.29 -8.04 -6.30
CA ILE A 157 -19.25 -7.45 -7.25
C ILE A 157 -19.96 -8.55 -8.05
N TYR A 158 -19.22 -9.54 -8.57
CA TYR A 158 -19.83 -10.71 -9.24
C TYR A 158 -20.78 -11.48 -8.32
N SER A 159 -20.42 -11.65 -7.05
CA SER A 159 -21.27 -12.33 -6.05
C SER A 159 -22.58 -11.56 -5.80
N VAL A 160 -22.51 -10.23 -5.76
CA VAL A 160 -23.70 -9.35 -5.66
C VAL A 160 -24.60 -9.51 -6.89
N ILE A 161 -24.02 -9.51 -8.10
CA ILE A 161 -24.76 -9.73 -9.35
C ILE A 161 -25.43 -11.11 -9.35
N GLN A 162 -24.68 -12.15 -8.96
CA GLN A 162 -25.17 -13.53 -8.92
C GLN A 162 -26.30 -13.71 -7.88
N SER A 163 -26.21 -13.02 -6.74
CA SER A 163 -27.27 -13.00 -5.73
C SER A 163 -28.57 -12.41 -6.29
N GLU A 164 -28.49 -11.30 -7.02
CA GLU A 164 -29.66 -10.70 -7.67
C GLU A 164 -30.23 -11.60 -8.77
N ILE A 165 -29.39 -12.21 -9.60
CA ILE A 165 -29.82 -13.20 -10.62
C ILE A 165 -30.60 -14.34 -9.94
N ASN A 166 -30.05 -14.91 -8.85
CA ASN A 166 -30.69 -15.99 -8.11
C ASN A 166 -32.01 -15.57 -7.47
N ALA A 167 -32.11 -14.35 -6.95
CA ALA A 167 -33.34 -13.80 -6.42
C ALA A 167 -34.43 -13.70 -7.51
N LYS A 168 -34.07 -13.26 -8.72
CA LYS A 168 -35.00 -13.19 -9.86
C LYS A 168 -35.37 -14.57 -10.38
N LEU A 169 -34.43 -15.53 -10.41
CA LEU A 169 -34.72 -16.92 -10.76
C LEU A 169 -35.71 -17.54 -9.79
N ALA A 170 -35.50 -17.37 -8.47
CA ALA A 170 -36.38 -17.91 -7.44
C ALA A 170 -37.81 -17.31 -7.50
N ALA A 171 -37.91 -16.04 -7.92
CA ALA A 171 -39.17 -15.35 -8.10
C ALA A 171 -39.84 -15.60 -9.47
N ASN A 172 -39.24 -16.42 -10.35
CA ASN A 172 -39.64 -16.55 -11.76
C ASN A 172 -39.79 -15.20 -12.47
N GLY A 173 -38.92 -14.25 -12.13
CA GLY A 173 -39.01 -12.85 -12.50
C GLY A 173 -38.17 -12.45 -13.73
N GLU A 174 -38.03 -11.15 -13.91
CA GLU A 174 -37.19 -10.53 -14.92
C GLU A 174 -36.07 -9.71 -14.26
N LEU A 175 -34.85 -9.92 -14.73
CA LEU A 175 -33.70 -9.11 -14.38
C LEU A 175 -33.46 -8.07 -15.47
N LYS A 176 -33.56 -6.78 -15.12
CA LYS A 176 -33.10 -5.68 -15.98
C LYS A 176 -31.65 -5.37 -15.61
N ILE A 177 -30.77 -5.30 -16.59
CA ILE A 177 -29.33 -5.07 -16.36
C ILE A 177 -28.83 -3.76 -16.93
N ASN A 178 -29.56 -3.13 -17.86
CA ASN A 178 -29.20 -1.85 -18.46
C ASN A 178 -29.54 -0.64 -17.56
N ASP A 179 -30.59 -0.76 -16.75
CA ASP A 179 -31.17 0.31 -15.96
C ASP A 179 -30.64 0.29 -14.53
N SER A 180 -29.85 1.30 -14.18
CA SER A 180 -29.29 1.45 -12.83
C SER A 180 -30.34 1.82 -11.76
N SER A 181 -31.56 2.21 -12.16
CA SER A 181 -32.68 2.34 -11.23
C SER A 181 -33.26 0.99 -10.79
N SER A 182 -33.04 -0.07 -11.59
CA SER A 182 -33.48 -1.43 -11.27
C SER A 182 -32.50 -2.14 -10.33
N PHE A 183 -31.19 -1.94 -10.53
CA PHE A 183 -30.14 -2.44 -9.64
C PHE A 183 -28.88 -1.58 -9.79
N ASN A 184 -28.50 -0.89 -8.70
CA ASN A 184 -27.32 -0.03 -8.66
C ASN A 184 -26.17 -0.73 -7.94
N LEU A 185 -25.06 -0.97 -8.63
CA LEU A 185 -23.83 -1.53 -8.04
C LEU A 185 -23.12 -0.55 -7.09
N LEU A 186 -23.50 0.73 -7.05
CA LEU A 186 -23.02 1.67 -6.02
C LEU A 186 -23.87 1.66 -4.73
N ASP A 187 -24.85 0.77 -4.59
CA ASP A 187 -25.61 0.63 -3.35
C ASP A 187 -24.81 -0.18 -2.32
N TYR A 188 -24.22 0.54 -1.34
CA TYR A 188 -23.39 -0.03 -0.28
C TYR A 188 -24.06 -1.19 0.50
N LYS A 189 -25.40 -1.19 0.59
CA LYS A 189 -26.15 -2.22 1.32
C LYS A 189 -26.06 -3.58 0.64
N LYS A 190 -25.85 -3.61 -0.68
CA LYS A 190 -25.72 -4.86 -1.46
C LYS A 190 -24.43 -5.62 -1.11
N TYR A 191 -23.43 -4.91 -0.62
CA TYR A 191 -22.14 -5.47 -0.25
C TYR A 191 -22.04 -5.82 1.23
N GLY A 192 -23.01 -5.37 2.04
CA GLY A 192 -23.08 -5.60 3.49
C GLY A 192 -22.35 -4.53 4.32
N PHE A 193 -22.06 -3.35 3.76
CA PHE A 193 -21.49 -2.25 4.53
C PHE A 193 -22.56 -1.60 5.44
N SER A 194 -22.12 -1.12 6.59
CA SER A 194 -22.96 -0.39 7.56
C SER A 194 -23.42 0.96 7.03
N ASP A 195 -22.55 1.63 6.28
CA ASP A 195 -22.75 2.99 5.81
C ASP A 195 -21.96 3.26 4.51
N GLN A 196 -22.34 4.35 3.86
CA GLN A 196 -21.77 4.80 2.60
C GLN A 196 -20.28 5.16 2.73
N ALA A 197 -19.85 5.71 3.87
CA ALA A 197 -18.48 6.16 4.06
C ALA A 197 -17.50 4.98 4.15
N ALA A 198 -17.92 3.87 4.76
CA ALA A 198 -17.16 2.63 4.79
C ALA A 198 -17.01 2.02 3.39
N PHE A 199 -18.09 2.05 2.59
CA PHE A 199 -18.06 1.55 1.21
C PHE A 199 -17.16 2.39 0.31
N GLU A 200 -17.21 3.72 0.41
CA GLU A 200 -16.37 4.61 -0.41
C GLU A 200 -14.86 4.45 -0.20
N LYS A 201 -14.46 3.86 0.92
CA LYS A 201 -13.07 3.54 1.24
C LYS A 201 -12.66 2.14 0.78
N SER A 202 -13.62 1.36 0.29
CA SER A 202 -13.43 -0.05 -0.05
C SER A 202 -12.86 -0.25 -1.45
N ALA A 203 -12.28 -1.42 -1.68
CA ALA A 203 -11.74 -1.80 -2.99
C ALA A 203 -12.85 -1.97 -4.04
N GLU A 204 -14.06 -2.38 -3.63
CA GLU A 204 -15.25 -2.47 -4.48
C GLU A 204 -15.64 -1.10 -5.04
N TYR A 205 -15.72 -0.08 -4.18
CA TYR A 205 -16.04 1.27 -4.63
C TYR A 205 -14.95 1.81 -5.56
N LYS A 206 -13.66 1.62 -5.21
CA LYS A 206 -12.55 2.01 -6.07
C LYS A 206 -12.69 1.41 -7.48
N LEU A 207 -12.91 0.10 -7.58
CA LEU A 207 -13.05 -0.59 -8.87
C LEU A 207 -14.24 -0.07 -9.68
N LEU A 208 -15.39 0.14 -9.03
CA LEU A 208 -16.58 0.68 -9.68
C LEU A 208 -16.34 2.13 -10.16
N ALA A 209 -15.72 2.97 -9.33
CA ALA A 209 -15.38 4.35 -9.69
C ALA A 209 -14.45 4.41 -10.91
N GLU A 210 -13.39 3.58 -10.94
CA GLU A 210 -12.48 3.51 -12.09
C GLU A 210 -13.17 3.06 -13.37
N ILE A 211 -14.10 2.11 -13.27
CA ILE A 211 -14.91 1.67 -14.42
C ILE A 211 -15.77 2.81 -14.95
N ILE A 212 -16.42 3.58 -14.07
CA ILE A 212 -17.26 4.73 -14.45
C ILE A 212 -16.44 5.81 -15.14
N VAL A 213 -15.31 6.21 -14.53
CA VAL A 213 -14.45 7.25 -15.10
C VAL A 213 -14.08 6.88 -16.53
N LYS A 214 -13.62 5.64 -16.75
CA LYS A 214 -13.19 5.18 -18.06
C LYS A 214 -14.34 5.10 -19.08
N SER A 215 -15.57 4.80 -18.66
CA SER A 215 -16.72 4.73 -19.56
C SER A 215 -17.30 6.10 -19.93
N ASP A 216 -17.10 7.13 -19.11
CA ASP A 216 -17.71 8.45 -19.27
C ASP A 216 -16.86 9.41 -20.13
N TYR A 217 -15.99 8.90 -21.01
CA TYR A 217 -15.09 9.73 -21.83
C TYR A 217 -15.83 10.77 -22.69
N GLU A 218 -17.01 10.43 -23.21
CA GLU A 218 -17.85 11.34 -24.01
C GLU A 218 -18.31 12.57 -23.19
N LYS A 219 -18.57 12.40 -21.89
CA LYS A 219 -18.96 13.49 -20.98
C LYS A 219 -17.88 14.55 -20.86
N TYR A 220 -16.62 14.14 -21.01
CA TYR A 220 -15.46 15.03 -20.97
C TYR A 220 -15.07 15.56 -22.35
N GLY A 221 -15.88 15.31 -23.39
CA GLY A 221 -15.66 15.82 -24.74
C GLY A 221 -14.69 15.01 -25.59
N PHE A 222 -14.43 13.75 -25.23
CA PHE A 222 -13.55 12.85 -25.98
C PHE A 222 -14.36 11.93 -26.90
N SER A 223 -13.81 11.64 -28.08
CA SER A 223 -14.42 10.76 -29.10
C SER A 223 -14.22 9.27 -28.81
N ASP A 224 -13.23 8.91 -27.99
CA ASP A 224 -12.89 7.53 -27.68
C ASP A 224 -12.18 7.43 -26.32
N GLN A 225 -12.31 6.27 -25.68
CA GLN A 225 -11.72 5.98 -24.37
C GLN A 225 -10.18 6.07 -24.39
N ALA A 226 -9.52 5.64 -25.47
CA ALA A 226 -8.06 5.59 -25.52
C ALA A 226 -7.42 6.99 -25.54
N THR A 227 -8.07 7.96 -26.18
CA THR A 227 -7.66 9.38 -26.14
C THR A 227 -7.93 9.98 -24.77
N PHE A 228 -9.08 9.67 -24.16
CA PHE A 228 -9.41 10.15 -22.81
C PHE A 228 -8.43 9.65 -21.75
N GLU A 229 -8.05 8.36 -21.79
CA GLU A 229 -7.11 7.77 -20.84
C GLU A 229 -5.71 8.41 -20.87
N LYS A 230 -5.36 9.12 -21.95
CA LYS A 230 -4.09 9.87 -22.07
C LYS A 230 -4.21 11.31 -21.58
N SER A 231 -5.42 11.81 -21.36
CA SER A 231 -5.69 13.19 -20.98
C SER A 231 -5.30 13.47 -19.52
N ASP A 232 -4.95 14.73 -19.23
CA ASP A 232 -4.63 15.14 -17.86
C ASP A 232 -5.87 15.10 -16.95
N LYS A 233 -7.07 15.28 -17.52
CA LYS A 233 -8.33 15.13 -16.80
C LYS A 233 -8.50 13.70 -16.27
N TYR A 234 -8.24 12.69 -17.11
CA TYR A 234 -8.31 11.29 -16.68
C TYR A 234 -7.27 10.98 -15.61
N LYS A 235 -6.01 11.39 -15.81
CA LYS A 235 -4.94 11.20 -14.81
C LYS A 235 -5.32 11.81 -13.46
N GLN A 236 -5.83 13.05 -13.46
CA GLN A 236 -6.29 13.72 -12.24
C GLN A 236 -7.40 12.94 -11.52
N LEU A 237 -8.38 12.41 -12.25
CA LEU A 237 -9.48 11.63 -11.67
C LEU A 237 -8.97 10.33 -11.04
N ILE A 238 -8.13 9.58 -11.76
CA ILE A 238 -7.59 8.30 -11.27
C ILE A 238 -6.64 8.51 -10.09
N GLU A 239 -5.77 9.51 -10.15
CA GLU A 239 -4.85 9.83 -9.05
C GLU A 239 -5.60 10.14 -7.75
N GLU A 240 -6.68 10.91 -7.83
CA GLU A 240 -7.46 11.26 -6.64
C GLU A 240 -8.28 10.06 -6.12
N ILE A 241 -8.75 9.18 -7.01
CA ILE A 241 -9.38 7.90 -6.64
C ILE A 241 -8.39 7.00 -5.90
N GLU A 242 -7.19 6.81 -6.47
CA GLU A 242 -6.15 6.00 -5.86
C GLU A 242 -5.70 6.56 -4.52
N LYS A 243 -5.49 7.86 -4.44
CA LYS A 243 -5.07 8.57 -3.23
C LYS A 243 -6.10 8.42 -2.12
N SER A 244 -7.38 8.61 -2.43
CA SER A 244 -8.46 8.47 -1.45
C SER A 244 -8.54 7.05 -0.91
N TYR A 245 -8.43 6.04 -1.78
CA TYR A 245 -8.39 4.63 -1.37
C TYR A 245 -7.15 4.31 -0.52
N LYS A 246 -5.94 4.69 -0.95
CA LYS A 246 -4.70 4.44 -0.21
C LYS A 246 -4.72 5.09 1.18
N ASN A 247 -5.31 6.28 1.28
CA ASN A 247 -5.42 7.02 2.53
C ASN A 247 -6.67 6.66 3.36
N GLN A 248 -7.51 5.73 2.88
CA GLN A 248 -8.77 5.34 3.53
C GLN A 248 -9.69 6.54 3.80
N GLN A 249 -9.76 7.43 2.81
CA GLN A 249 -10.57 8.65 2.80
C GLN A 249 -11.72 8.52 1.81
N MET A 250 -12.81 9.23 2.09
CA MET A 250 -13.91 9.35 1.13
C MET A 250 -13.45 10.18 -0.06
N LEU A 251 -14.00 9.91 -1.24
CA LEU A 251 -13.70 10.75 -2.40
C LEU A 251 -14.19 12.18 -2.19
N PRO A 252 -13.49 13.16 -2.78
CA PRO A 252 -13.98 14.53 -2.83
C PRO A 252 -15.36 14.61 -3.50
N ASN A 253 -16.24 15.49 -3.01
CA ASN A 253 -17.60 15.63 -3.54
C ASN A 253 -17.62 15.94 -5.05
N TRP A 254 -16.68 16.77 -5.52
CA TRP A 254 -16.57 17.10 -6.94
C TRP A 254 -16.27 15.90 -7.84
N ILE A 255 -15.72 14.80 -7.31
CA ILE A 255 -15.56 13.53 -8.02
C ILE A 255 -16.82 12.68 -7.87
N LYS A 256 -17.41 12.63 -6.67
CA LYS A 256 -18.63 11.84 -6.42
C LYS A 256 -19.80 12.27 -7.27
N ASP A 257 -19.98 13.57 -7.43
CA ASP A 257 -21.03 14.16 -8.25
C ASP A 257 -20.86 13.78 -9.74
N GLU A 258 -19.67 13.34 -10.14
CA GLU A 258 -19.41 12.84 -11.49
C GLU A 258 -19.91 11.41 -11.70
N PHE A 259 -20.09 10.63 -10.63
CA PHE A 259 -20.45 9.21 -10.71
C PHE A 259 -21.96 8.99 -10.80
N LYS A 260 -22.38 8.45 -11.93
CA LYS A 260 -23.73 7.93 -12.08
C LYS A 260 -23.86 6.55 -11.41
N PRO A 261 -25.08 6.16 -11.00
CA PRO A 261 -25.40 4.79 -10.63
C PRO A 261 -24.91 3.78 -11.68
N VAL A 262 -24.24 2.71 -11.25
CA VAL A 262 -23.65 1.70 -12.13
C VAL A 262 -24.60 0.54 -12.31
N SER A 263 -25.00 0.29 -13.56
CA SER A 263 -25.82 -0.87 -13.89
C SER A 263 -24.98 -2.14 -14.03
N ILE A 264 -25.62 -3.30 -13.90
CA ILE A 264 -24.98 -4.60 -14.10
C ILE A 264 -24.35 -4.69 -15.50
N LYS A 265 -25.04 -4.18 -16.53
CA LYS A 265 -24.55 -4.19 -17.91
C LYS A 265 -23.30 -3.35 -18.06
N ALA A 266 -23.24 -2.17 -17.45
CA ALA A 266 -22.06 -1.30 -17.51
C ALA A 266 -20.83 -2.00 -16.93
N PHE A 267 -20.97 -2.63 -15.76
CA PHE A 267 -19.90 -3.40 -15.15
C PHE A 267 -19.47 -4.61 -16.01
N LEU A 268 -20.42 -5.44 -16.45
CA LEU A 268 -20.11 -6.66 -17.20
C LEU A 268 -19.52 -6.37 -18.60
N ALA A 269 -19.97 -5.31 -19.27
CA ALA A 269 -19.46 -4.90 -20.58
C ALA A 269 -18.08 -4.21 -20.51
N SER A 270 -17.69 -3.70 -19.34
CA SER A 270 -16.43 -2.97 -19.19
C SER A 270 -15.22 -3.90 -19.41
N PRO A 271 -14.23 -3.52 -20.24
CA PRO A 271 -12.96 -4.23 -20.33
C PRO A 271 -12.02 -3.93 -19.15
N ASN A 272 -12.37 -2.95 -18.31
CA ASN A 272 -11.52 -2.41 -17.26
C ASN A 272 -11.59 -3.22 -15.96
N LYS A 273 -11.51 -4.55 -16.08
CA LYS A 273 -11.54 -5.52 -14.99
C LYS A 273 -10.83 -6.80 -15.42
N GLN A 274 -10.40 -7.63 -14.47
CA GLN A 274 -9.54 -8.79 -14.76
C GLN A 274 -10.28 -9.89 -15.52
N SER A 275 -11.59 -10.06 -15.30
CA SER A 275 -12.43 -11.01 -16.04
C SER A 275 -12.75 -10.58 -17.49
N GLY A 276 -12.34 -9.37 -17.88
CA GLY A 276 -12.55 -8.80 -19.21
C GLY A 276 -14.01 -8.42 -19.52
N ALA A 277 -14.25 -7.94 -20.73
CA ALA A 277 -15.59 -7.54 -21.18
C ALA A 277 -16.46 -8.74 -21.57
N MET A 278 -17.74 -8.70 -21.19
CA MET A 278 -18.77 -9.58 -21.75
C MET A 278 -19.46 -8.89 -22.93
N THR A 279 -19.58 -9.60 -24.05
CA THR A 279 -20.28 -9.14 -25.26
C THR A 279 -21.65 -9.82 -25.38
N GLY A 280 -22.53 -9.28 -26.24
CA GLY A 280 -23.85 -9.88 -26.49
C GLY A 280 -24.86 -9.75 -25.33
N LEU A 281 -24.63 -8.81 -24.41
CA LEU A 281 -25.51 -8.56 -23.28
C LEU A 281 -26.85 -7.94 -23.74
N SER A 282 -27.95 -8.61 -23.40
CA SER A 282 -29.31 -8.06 -23.55
C SER A 282 -29.60 -7.06 -22.44
N ASP A 283 -30.59 -6.18 -22.66
CA ASP A 283 -30.98 -5.19 -21.64
C ASP A 283 -31.71 -5.81 -20.45
N SER A 284 -32.41 -6.93 -20.68
CA SER A 284 -33.05 -7.73 -19.66
C SER A 284 -33.03 -9.22 -19.97
N TYR A 285 -33.18 -10.02 -18.92
CA TYR A 285 -33.25 -11.47 -18.94
C TYR A 285 -34.43 -11.94 -18.11
N LYS A 286 -35.42 -12.53 -18.79
CA LYS A 286 -36.63 -13.04 -18.16
C LYS A 286 -36.52 -14.54 -17.90
N TYR A 287 -37.06 -14.98 -16.76
CA TYR A 287 -37.29 -16.39 -16.51
C TYR A 287 -38.29 -16.97 -17.52
N ASP A 288 -37.97 -18.13 -18.05
CA ASP A 288 -38.85 -18.92 -18.92
C ASP A 288 -38.70 -20.40 -18.55
N LYS A 289 -39.79 -21.17 -18.63
CA LYS A 289 -39.78 -22.59 -18.22
C LYS A 289 -39.08 -23.49 -19.24
N ASP A 290 -39.17 -23.15 -20.53
CA ASP A 290 -38.74 -24.01 -21.63
C ASP A 290 -37.40 -23.54 -22.21
N ASN A 291 -37.13 -22.23 -22.19
CA ASN A 291 -35.87 -21.63 -22.65
C ASN A 291 -35.41 -20.50 -21.71
N ASN A 292 -34.93 -20.88 -20.53
CA ASN A 292 -34.59 -19.95 -19.45
C ASN A 292 -33.35 -19.10 -19.77
N ARG A 293 -33.55 -17.97 -20.44
CA ARG A 293 -32.49 -17.01 -20.76
C ARG A 293 -31.81 -16.43 -19.52
N LEU A 294 -32.53 -16.30 -18.41
CA LEU A 294 -31.97 -15.83 -17.13
C LEU A 294 -31.03 -16.88 -16.51
N ALA A 295 -31.38 -18.17 -16.58
CA ALA A 295 -30.48 -19.24 -16.14
C ALA A 295 -29.23 -19.34 -17.03
N ASN A 296 -29.39 -19.25 -18.35
CA ASN A 296 -28.26 -19.24 -19.27
C ASN A 296 -27.32 -18.06 -19.00
N PHE A 297 -27.89 -16.87 -18.75
CA PHE A 297 -27.12 -15.70 -18.33
C PHE A 297 -26.37 -15.93 -17.02
N SER A 298 -27.02 -16.55 -16.03
CA SER A 298 -26.37 -16.95 -14.77
C SER A 298 -25.13 -17.81 -15.01
N THR A 299 -25.21 -18.81 -15.90
CA THR A 299 -24.07 -19.66 -16.25
C THR A 299 -22.95 -18.84 -16.87
N SER A 300 -23.25 -17.96 -17.83
CA SER A 300 -22.25 -17.08 -18.44
C SER A 300 -21.57 -16.13 -17.46
N VAL A 301 -22.28 -15.67 -16.43
CA VAL A 301 -21.72 -14.86 -15.34
C VAL A 301 -20.79 -15.72 -14.47
N ASN A 302 -21.20 -16.94 -14.09
CA ASN A 302 -20.36 -17.88 -13.33
C ASN A 302 -19.08 -18.29 -14.07
N ASP A 303 -19.14 -18.45 -15.39
CA ASP A 303 -17.97 -18.77 -16.21
C ASP A 303 -16.86 -17.69 -16.12
N ARG A 304 -17.21 -16.45 -15.78
CA ARG A 304 -16.26 -15.36 -15.53
C ARG A 304 -15.66 -15.39 -14.12
N VAL A 305 -16.37 -15.97 -13.15
CA VAL A 305 -15.96 -16.05 -11.75
C VAL A 305 -14.94 -17.16 -11.53
N ASN A 306 -15.06 -18.28 -12.23
CA ASN A 306 -14.20 -19.45 -12.02
C ASN A 306 -12.69 -19.16 -12.24
N PRO A 307 -12.27 -18.52 -13.36
CA PRO A 307 -10.87 -18.15 -13.55
C PRO A 307 -10.39 -17.16 -12.47
N LEU A 308 -11.25 -16.23 -12.08
CA LEU A 308 -10.94 -15.19 -11.09
C LEU A 308 -10.67 -15.80 -9.70
N ASN A 309 -11.46 -16.80 -9.30
CA ASN A 309 -11.24 -17.56 -8.06
C ASN A 309 -9.88 -18.29 -8.06
N ASN A 310 -9.51 -18.92 -9.18
CA ASN A 310 -8.22 -19.58 -9.31
C ASN A 310 -7.06 -18.58 -9.17
N THR A 311 -7.17 -17.41 -9.81
CA THR A 311 -6.19 -16.33 -9.70
C THR A 311 -6.09 -15.78 -8.27
N VAL A 312 -7.21 -15.65 -7.55
CA VAL A 312 -7.22 -15.23 -6.14
C VAL A 312 -6.51 -16.25 -5.26
N GLN A 313 -6.75 -17.55 -5.45
CA GLN A 313 -6.04 -18.60 -4.71
C GLN A 313 -4.54 -18.57 -4.99
N GLU A 314 -4.14 -18.43 -6.26
CA GLU A 314 -2.73 -18.33 -6.65
C GLU A 314 -2.06 -17.10 -6.02
N LYS A 315 -2.66 -15.91 -6.14
CA LYS A 315 -2.10 -14.68 -5.58
C LYS A 315 -2.09 -14.68 -4.06
N THR A 316 -3.07 -15.28 -3.40
CA THR A 316 -3.07 -15.48 -1.94
C THR A 316 -1.89 -16.34 -1.52
N THR A 317 -1.64 -17.43 -2.23
CA THR A 317 -0.49 -18.32 -1.98
C THR A 317 0.82 -17.56 -2.14
N ARG A 318 0.97 -16.82 -3.24
CA ARG A 318 2.16 -15.98 -3.48
C ARG A 318 2.35 -14.88 -2.44
N LEU A 319 1.26 -14.25 -1.97
CA LEU A 319 1.31 -13.22 -0.93
C LEU A 319 1.76 -13.82 0.41
N ASN A 320 1.26 -15.00 0.77
CA ASN A 320 1.67 -15.72 1.97
C ASN A 320 3.15 -16.12 1.90
N GLU A 321 3.61 -16.62 0.76
CA GLU A 321 5.03 -16.92 0.53
C GLU A 321 5.91 -15.67 0.62
N ALA A 322 5.52 -14.57 -0.04
CA ALA A 322 6.26 -13.31 0.00
C ALA A 322 6.32 -12.75 1.43
N SER A 323 5.21 -12.81 2.17
CA SER A 323 5.14 -12.37 3.56
C SER A 323 6.00 -13.24 4.49
N SER A 324 5.96 -14.56 4.29
CA SER A 324 6.81 -15.51 5.03
C SER A 324 8.30 -15.24 4.79
N ARG A 325 8.72 -15.07 3.53
CA ARG A 325 10.11 -14.75 3.18
C ARG A 325 10.55 -13.38 3.72
N TYR A 326 9.67 -12.38 3.69
CA TYR A 326 9.95 -11.07 4.26
C TYR A 326 10.13 -11.15 5.78
N ASN A 327 9.25 -11.86 6.48
CA ASN A 327 9.37 -12.08 7.92
C ASN A 327 10.62 -12.90 8.29
N ALA A 328 10.95 -13.94 7.52
CA ALA A 328 12.16 -14.72 7.71
C ALA A 328 13.44 -13.88 7.50
N ALA A 329 13.44 -12.99 6.51
CA ALA A 329 14.56 -12.05 6.28
C ALA A 329 14.73 -11.09 7.47
N ILE A 330 13.62 -10.57 8.02
CA ILE A 330 13.61 -9.76 9.23
C ILE A 330 14.14 -10.55 10.43
N GLU A 331 13.70 -11.79 10.63
CA GLU A 331 14.13 -12.59 11.77
C GLU A 331 15.63 -12.92 11.68
N ALA A 332 16.10 -13.27 10.48
CA ALA A 332 17.52 -13.45 10.21
C ALA A 332 18.32 -12.17 10.51
N LEU A 333 17.77 -10.99 10.19
CA LEU A 333 18.36 -9.69 10.50
C LEU A 333 18.46 -9.47 12.02
N ASN A 334 17.36 -9.68 12.75
CA ASN A 334 17.33 -9.54 14.19
C ASN A 334 18.34 -10.47 14.87
N ARG A 335 18.41 -11.74 14.43
CA ARG A 335 19.40 -12.71 14.92
C ARG A 335 20.83 -12.31 14.57
N PHE A 336 21.04 -11.74 13.38
CA PHE A 336 22.34 -11.23 12.97
C PHE A 336 22.79 -10.07 13.88
N ILE A 337 21.94 -9.06 14.10
CA ILE A 337 22.21 -7.91 14.96
C ILE A 337 22.54 -8.39 16.38
N GLN A 338 21.69 -9.24 16.98
CA GLN A 338 21.92 -9.79 18.32
C GLN A 338 23.24 -10.53 18.44
N LYS A 339 23.60 -11.32 17.43
CA LYS A 339 24.85 -12.08 17.42
C LYS A 339 26.05 -11.16 17.27
N TYR A 340 25.94 -10.14 16.44
CA TYR A 340 26.97 -9.13 16.24
C TYR A 340 27.21 -8.33 17.54
N ASP A 341 26.16 -7.80 18.16
CA ASP A 341 26.21 -7.08 19.44
C ASP A 341 26.87 -7.92 20.54
N SER A 342 26.52 -9.22 20.60
CA SER A 342 27.12 -10.15 21.55
C SER A 342 28.61 -10.35 21.32
N ILE A 343 29.05 -10.45 20.06
CA ILE A 343 30.48 -10.62 19.71
C ILE A 343 31.24 -9.34 20.06
N MET A 344 30.71 -8.16 19.71
CA MET A 344 31.36 -6.89 20.00
C MET A 344 31.49 -6.62 21.49
N ARG A 345 30.45 -6.91 22.29
CA ARG A 345 30.54 -6.82 23.76
C ARG A 345 31.60 -7.76 24.34
N ASN A 346 31.70 -8.98 23.82
CA ASN A 346 32.72 -9.94 24.27
C ASN A 346 34.14 -9.51 23.91
N ILE A 347 34.33 -8.88 22.74
CA ILE A 347 35.64 -8.37 22.31
C ILE A 347 36.03 -7.12 23.12
N LEU A 348 35.10 -6.18 23.31
CA LEU A 348 35.34 -4.94 24.06
C LEU A 348 35.44 -5.15 25.57
N GLY A 349 34.83 -6.20 26.12
CA GLY A 349 34.98 -6.59 27.53
C GLY A 349 36.21 -7.47 27.81
N ALA A 350 36.90 -7.93 26.76
CA ALA A 350 38.14 -8.72 26.87
C ALA A 350 39.42 -7.86 26.73
N ILE A 351 39.27 -6.54 26.51
CA ILE A 351 40.31 -5.51 26.55
C ILE A 351 40.09 -4.70 27.82
#